data_AF-A0A497UB94-F1
#
_entry.id   AF-A0A497UB94-F1
#
_cell.length_a   1.000
_cell.length_b   1.000
_cell.length_c   1.000
_cell.angle_alpha   90.00
_cell.angle_beta   90.00
_cell.angle_gamma   90.00
#
_symmetry.space_group_name_H-M   'P 1'
#
loop_
_entity.id
_entity.type
_entity.pdbx_description
1 polymer ?
#
loop_
_entity_poly.entity_id
_entity_poly.type
_entity_poly.pdbx_seq_one_letter_code
_entity_poly.pdbx_strand_id
1 'polypeptide(L)'
;MNRNKSLLIALIIITVIFLYNRKFSSESGGGFLDEVREKEIKSLVIKKYINYDNHNIPFLVYGNNDSIIIYRDWWGKIFVGDSIIKPKGSLEIVIKKSSRIERFNYEDKFGLNN
;
A
#
# COMPACT_ATOMS: atom_id res chain seq x y z
N MET A 1 -37.13 26.28 27.52
CA MET A 1 -36.88 25.76 26.16
C MET A 1 -37.74 24.51 25.96
N ASN A 2 -38.67 24.50 25.00
CA ASN A 2 -39.63 23.40 24.85
C ASN A 2 -38.88 22.09 24.60
N ARG A 3 -39.23 21.01 25.33
CA ARG A 3 -38.58 19.68 25.27
C ARG A 3 -38.34 19.21 23.83
N ASN A 4 -39.29 19.46 22.94
CA ASN A 4 -39.23 19.08 21.52
C ASN A 4 -38.15 19.86 20.74
N LYS A 5 -37.90 21.13 21.10
CA LYS A 5 -36.83 21.96 20.51
C LYS A 5 -35.46 21.46 20.95
N SER A 6 -35.31 21.08 22.22
CA SER A 6 -34.07 20.50 22.74
C SER A 6 -33.72 19.16 22.07
N LEU A 7 -34.73 18.30 21.85
CA LEU A 7 -34.55 17.03 21.14
C LEU A 7 -34.15 17.24 19.67
N LEU A 8 -34.77 18.21 18.99
CA LEU A 8 -34.43 18.55 17.61
C LEU A 8 -32.97 19.04 17.50
N ILE A 9 -32.53 19.90 18.42
CA ILE A 9 -31.15 20.41 18.46
C ILE A 9 -30.16 19.26 18.71
N ALA A 10 -30.44 18.36 19.65
CA ALA A 10 -29.59 17.20 19.91
C ALA A 10 -29.46 16.30 18.66
N LEU A 11 -30.57 16.08 17.94
CA LEU A 11 -30.60 15.24 16.74
C LEU A 11 -29.81 15.87 15.58
N ILE A 12 -29.85 17.20 15.44
CA ILE A 12 -29.02 17.95 14.50
C ILE A 12 -27.53 17.80 14.86
N ILE A 13 -27.16 17.97 16.14
CA ILE A 13 -25.76 17.82 16.59
C ILE A 13 -25.23 16.41 16.30
N ILE A 14 -26.00 15.37 16.62
CA ILE A 14 -25.64 13.97 16.35
C ILE A 14 -25.46 13.73 14.84
N THR A 15 -26.35 14.29 14.02
CA THR A 15 -26.26 14.16 12.55
C THR A 15 -25.01 14.85 12.02
N VAL A 16 -24.68 16.05 12.51
CA VAL A 16 -23.46 16.77 12.14
C VAL A 16 -22.21 15.99 12.55
N ILE A 17 -22.16 15.44 13.76
CA ILE A 17 -21.04 14.59 14.22
C ILE A 17 -20.91 13.33 13.36
N PHE A 18 -22.03 12.67 13.04
CA PHE A 18 -22.03 11.47 12.20
C PHE A 18 -21.56 11.77 10.77
N LEU A 19 -22.00 12.89 10.18
CA LEU A 19 -21.57 13.32 8.85
C LEU A 19 -20.09 13.74 8.83
N TYR A 20 -19.63 14.43 9.88
CA TYR A 20 -18.23 14.79 10.05
C TYR A 20 -17.36 13.53 10.12
N ASN A 21 -17.73 12.58 10.99
CA ASN A 21 -17.02 11.30 11.10
C ASN A 21 -17.09 10.48 9.81
N ARG A 22 -18.19 10.51 9.06
CA ARG A 22 -18.28 9.80 7.76
C ARG A 22 -17.42 10.43 6.68
N LYS A 23 -17.33 11.76 6.63
CA LYS A 23 -16.44 12.51 5.70
C LYS A 23 -14.97 12.38 6.10
N PHE A 24 -14.65 12.27 7.40
CA PHE A 24 -13.29 12.04 7.91
C PHE A 24 -12.89 10.56 8.00
N SER A 25 -13.85 9.63 7.89
CA SER A 25 -13.60 8.18 7.88
C SER A 25 -13.22 7.64 6.49
N SER A 26 -13.02 8.50 5.48
CA SER A 26 -12.59 8.06 4.14
C SER A 26 -11.06 7.98 3.95
N GLU A 27 -10.26 8.27 4.97
CA GLU A 27 -8.81 8.07 4.92
C GLU A 27 -8.35 7.57 6.29
N SER A 28 -8.42 6.26 6.51
CA SER A 28 -7.62 5.62 7.55
C SER A 28 -6.15 5.64 7.14
N GLY A 29 -5.55 6.84 7.27
CA GLY A 29 -4.13 7.13 7.50
C GLY A 29 -3.11 6.10 7.04
N GLY A 30 -2.90 6.03 5.72
CA GLY A 30 -1.70 5.46 5.14
C GLY A 30 -1.79 5.47 3.62
N GLY A 31 -0.99 6.29 2.95
CA GLY A 31 -0.90 6.22 1.48
C GLY A 31 -0.31 4.87 1.04
N PHE A 32 -0.27 4.61 -0.27
CA PHE A 32 0.39 3.42 -0.83
C PHE A 32 1.80 3.19 -0.22
N LEU A 33 2.57 4.26 -0.02
CA LEU A 33 3.88 4.17 0.62
C LEU A 33 3.81 3.73 2.09
N ASP A 34 2.78 4.10 2.85
CA ASP A 34 2.66 3.68 4.24
C ASP A 34 2.29 2.19 4.32
N GLU A 35 1.40 1.72 3.45
CA GLU A 35 1.11 0.28 3.31
C GLU A 35 2.39 -0.50 2.92
N VAL A 36 3.16 0.05 1.99
CA VAL A 36 4.47 -0.46 1.60
C VAL A 36 5.54 -0.17 2.64
N ARG A 37 5.33 0.63 3.68
CA ARG A 37 6.32 0.74 4.77
C ARG A 37 6.05 -0.33 5.82
N GLU A 38 4.78 -0.58 6.13
CA GLU A 38 4.38 -1.48 7.22
C GLU A 38 4.47 -2.98 6.89
N LYS A 39 4.46 -3.36 5.61
CA LYS A 39 4.53 -4.77 5.20
C LYS A 39 5.95 -5.35 5.35
N GLU A 40 6.09 -6.52 5.94
CA GLU A 40 7.35 -7.30 5.91
C GLU A 40 7.25 -8.41 4.85
N ILE A 41 8.34 -8.64 4.10
CA ILE A 41 8.43 -9.74 3.14
C ILE A 41 9.77 -10.45 3.31
N LYS A 42 9.71 -11.77 3.46
CA LYS A 42 10.88 -12.65 3.33
C LYS A 42 10.43 -13.94 2.67
N SER A 43 10.52 -14.00 1.35
CA SER A 43 9.97 -15.12 0.59
C SER A 43 10.62 -15.26 -0.79
N LEU A 44 10.07 -16.13 -1.62
CA LEU A 44 10.39 -16.27 -3.03
C LEU A 44 9.28 -15.65 -3.88
N VAL A 45 9.66 -15.06 -5.01
CA VAL A 45 8.70 -14.66 -6.05
C VAL A 45 8.15 -15.93 -6.70
N ILE A 46 6.86 -16.20 -6.54
CA ILE A 46 6.21 -17.41 -7.11
C ILE A 46 5.56 -17.12 -8.47
N LYS A 47 5.16 -15.88 -8.70
CA LYS A 47 4.53 -15.42 -9.95
C LYS A 47 4.73 -13.92 -10.09
N LYS A 48 4.75 -13.43 -11.33
CA LYS A 48 4.60 -12.00 -11.63
C LYS A 48 3.59 -11.82 -12.76
N TYR A 49 2.78 -10.77 -12.72
CA TYR A 49 1.83 -10.46 -13.77
C TYR A 49 1.61 -8.94 -13.90
N ILE A 50 1.07 -8.52 -15.04
CA ILE A 50 0.60 -7.15 -15.27
C ILE A 50 -0.92 -7.20 -15.26
N ASN A 51 -1.55 -6.38 -14.44
CA ASN A 51 -3.00 -6.24 -14.43
C ASN A 51 -3.42 -5.26 -15.54
N TYR A 52 -3.77 -5.79 -16.71
CA TYR A 52 -4.15 -4.99 -17.87
C TYR A 52 -5.45 -4.20 -17.67
N ASP A 53 -6.36 -4.73 -16.85
CA ASP A 53 -7.65 -4.09 -16.55
C ASP A 53 -7.50 -2.93 -15.54
N ASN A 54 -6.48 -3.00 -14.70
CA ASN A 54 -6.17 -1.97 -13.70
C ASN A 54 -4.88 -1.22 -14.06
N HIS A 55 -4.99 -0.28 -14.99
CA HIS A 55 -3.91 0.66 -15.38
C HIS A 55 -2.55 0.01 -15.71
N ASN A 56 -2.52 -1.26 -16.13
CA ASN A 56 -1.31 -2.01 -16.41
C ASN A 56 -0.32 -2.03 -15.22
N ILE A 57 -0.84 -2.16 -14.01
CA ILE A 57 -0.05 -2.20 -12.77
C ILE A 57 0.68 -3.55 -12.67
N PRO A 58 2.02 -3.57 -12.53
CA PRO A 58 2.76 -4.81 -12.33
C PRO A 58 2.70 -5.30 -10.88
N PHE A 59 2.44 -6.59 -10.71
CA PHE A 59 2.40 -7.27 -9.42
C PHE A 59 3.43 -8.40 -9.34
N LEU A 60 4.08 -8.50 -8.19
CA LEU A 60 4.80 -9.68 -7.76
C LEU A 60 3.93 -10.45 -6.78
N VAL A 61 3.83 -11.75 -6.97
CA VAL A 61 3.21 -12.68 -6.03
C VAL A 61 4.33 -13.46 -5.34
N TYR A 62 4.23 -13.61 -4.02
CA TYR A 62 5.23 -14.27 -3.19
C TYR A 62 4.58 -15.06 -2.06
N GLY A 63 5.35 -15.95 -1.42
CA GLY A 63 4.88 -16.74 -0.28
C GLY A 63 3.61 -17.52 -0.57
N ASN A 64 2.60 -17.38 0.28
CA ASN A 64 1.31 -18.06 0.16
C ASN A 64 0.29 -17.20 -0.61
N ASN A 65 0.62 -16.78 -1.84
CA ASN A 65 -0.19 -15.93 -2.72
C ASN A 65 -0.38 -14.46 -2.29
N ASP A 66 0.45 -13.95 -1.38
CA ASP A 66 0.50 -12.50 -1.15
C ASP A 66 1.05 -11.78 -2.37
N SER A 67 0.70 -10.51 -2.54
CA SER A 67 1.25 -9.70 -3.63
C SER A 67 1.71 -8.32 -3.21
N ILE A 68 2.57 -7.74 -4.03
CA ILE A 68 3.06 -6.36 -3.91
C ILE A 68 3.17 -5.73 -5.30
N ILE A 69 2.79 -4.46 -5.39
CA ILE A 69 2.92 -3.66 -6.62
C ILE A 69 4.38 -3.27 -6.80
N ILE A 70 4.92 -3.35 -8.00
CA ILE A 70 6.25 -2.81 -8.33
C ILE A 70 6.19 -1.81 -9.46
N TYR A 71 7.20 -0.96 -9.59
CA TYR A 71 7.31 -0.09 -10.75
C TYR A 71 7.71 -0.85 -12.01
N ARG A 72 7.26 -0.31 -13.15
CA ARG A 72 7.43 -0.94 -14.47
C ARG A 72 8.89 -1.13 -14.86
N ASP A 73 9.77 -0.21 -14.51
CA ASP A 73 11.19 -0.28 -14.80
C ASP A 73 11.94 -1.34 -13.95
N TRP A 74 11.34 -1.81 -12.86
CA TRP A 74 11.88 -2.92 -12.06
C TRP A 74 11.50 -4.28 -12.65
N TRP A 75 10.43 -4.36 -13.46
CA TRP A 75 9.85 -5.59 -13.98
C TRP A 75 10.85 -6.53 -14.67
N GLY A 76 11.76 -5.98 -15.46
CA GLY A 76 12.76 -6.74 -16.23
C GLY A 76 13.91 -7.30 -15.39
N LYS A 77 14.04 -6.86 -14.13
CA LYS A 77 15.13 -7.23 -13.23
C LYS A 77 14.73 -8.31 -12.23
N ILE A 78 13.44 -8.57 -12.07
CA ILE A 78 12.87 -9.48 -11.08
C ILE A 78 12.26 -10.69 -11.78
N PHE A 79 12.60 -11.88 -11.32
CA PHE A 79 12.17 -13.14 -11.94
C PHE A 79 11.54 -14.07 -10.92
N VAL A 80 10.70 -14.98 -11.41
CA VAL A 80 10.15 -16.07 -10.59
C VAL A 80 11.30 -16.93 -10.07
N GLY A 81 11.24 -17.28 -8.78
CA GLY A 81 12.30 -17.98 -8.05
C GLY A 81 13.33 -17.06 -7.40
N ASP A 82 13.35 -15.76 -7.69
CA ASP A 82 14.20 -14.83 -6.95
C ASP A 82 13.69 -14.68 -5.51
N SER A 83 14.61 -14.53 -4.55
CA SER A 83 14.26 -14.17 -3.18
C SER A 83 13.84 -12.70 -3.13
N ILE A 84 12.70 -12.42 -2.52
CA ILE A 84 12.24 -11.07 -2.22
C ILE A 84 12.33 -10.82 -0.72
N ILE A 85 13.04 -9.76 -0.35
CA ILE A 85 13.24 -9.33 1.03
C ILE A 85 12.84 -7.87 1.13
N LYS A 86 12.01 -7.56 2.10
CA LYS A 86 11.54 -6.20 2.38
C LYS A 86 11.27 -6.08 3.88
N PRO A 87 12.16 -5.43 4.65
CA PRO A 87 11.96 -5.24 6.08
C PRO A 87 10.77 -4.34 6.37
N LYS A 88 10.06 -4.61 7.48
CA LYS A 88 9.08 -3.66 8.01
C LYS A 88 9.76 -2.33 8.34
N GLY A 89 9.08 -1.21 8.08
CA GLY A 89 9.60 0.14 8.27
C GLY A 89 10.40 0.68 7.09
N SER A 90 10.68 -0.13 6.07
CA SER A 90 11.48 0.25 4.89
C SER A 90 10.64 0.27 3.61
N LEU A 91 10.95 1.23 2.74
CA LEU A 91 10.49 1.29 1.36
C LEU A 91 11.47 0.64 0.38
N GLU A 92 12.51 -0.04 0.88
CA GLU A 92 13.43 -0.79 0.04
C GLU A 92 12.96 -2.25 -0.13
N ILE A 93 12.94 -2.71 -1.37
CA ILE A 93 12.87 -4.13 -1.71
C ILE A 93 14.23 -4.58 -2.21
N VAL A 94 14.70 -5.69 -1.66
CA VAL A 94 15.91 -6.38 -2.10
C VAL A 94 15.51 -7.67 -2.80
N ILE A 95 15.95 -7.82 -4.05
CA ILE A 95 15.76 -9.02 -4.85
C ILE A 95 17.10 -9.74 -4.93
N LYS A 96 17.16 -10.97 -4.43
CA LYS A 96 18.40 -11.78 -4.38
C LYS A 96 18.27 -13.04 -5.22
N LYS A 97 19.33 -13.30 -5.99
CA LYS A 97 19.63 -14.57 -6.63
C LYS A 97 21.07 -14.97 -6.26
N SER A 98 21.45 -16.22 -6.50
CA SER A 98 22.81 -16.70 -6.24
C SER A 98 23.93 -15.84 -6.84
N SER A 99 23.68 -15.19 -8.00
CA SER A 99 24.68 -14.41 -8.73
C SER A 99 24.47 -12.90 -8.70
N ARG A 100 23.36 -12.39 -8.14
CA ARG A 100 23.04 -10.96 -8.16
C ARG A 100 22.17 -10.52 -6.99
N ILE A 101 22.34 -9.26 -6.61
CA ILE A 101 21.50 -8.57 -5.63
C ILE A 101 21.08 -7.25 -6.27
N GLU A 102 19.77 -7.06 -6.40
CA GLU A 102 19.17 -5.82 -6.90
C GLU A 102 18.43 -5.15 -5.74
N ARG A 103 18.52 -3.81 -5.66
CA ARG A 103 17.83 -3.00 -4.66
C ARG A 103 16.95 -1.98 -5.34
N PHE A 104 15.75 -1.82 -4.81
CA PHE A 104 14.72 -0.95 -5.35
C PHE A 104 14.10 -0.16 -4.21
N ASN A 105 14.12 1.17 -4.26
CA ASN A 105 13.47 2.00 -3.26
C ASN A 105 12.23 2.67 -3.86
N TYR A 106 11.08 2.56 -3.19
CA TYR A 106 9.86 3.20 -3.67
C TYR A 106 9.92 4.74 -3.65
N GLU A 107 10.76 5.33 -2.80
CA GLU A 107 10.93 6.79 -2.68
C GLU A 107 11.57 7.41 -3.94
N ASP A 108 12.44 6.66 -4.64
CA ASP A 108 13.15 7.11 -5.84
C ASP A 108 12.20 7.57 -6.96
N LYS A 109 10.96 7.08 -6.96
CA LYS A 109 9.94 7.38 -7.97
C LYS A 109 9.02 8.53 -7.62
N PHE A 110 9.02 8.97 -6.37
CA PHE A 110 8.21 10.10 -5.92
C PHE A 110 9.00 11.42 -5.86
N GLY A 111 10.26 11.42 -6.28
CA GLY A 111 11.10 12.62 -6.19
C GLY A 111 11.30 13.10 -4.75
N LEU A 112 11.15 12.19 -3.77
CA LEU A 112 11.32 12.47 -2.34
C LEU A 112 12.79 12.46 -1.89
N ASN A 113 13.71 12.56 -2.86
CA ASN A 113 15.11 12.83 -2.59
C ASN A 113 15.22 14.30 -2.13
N ASN A 114 15.12 14.52 -0.83
CA ASN A 114 15.59 15.74 -0.19
C ASN A 114 17.11 15.70 -0.06
#